data_AF-A0AAE1NTH9-F1
#
_entry.id   AF-A0AAE1NTH9-F1
#
_cell.length_a   1.000
_cell.length_b   1.000
_cell.length_c   1.000
_cell.angle_alpha   90.00
_cell.angle_beta   90.00
_cell.angle_gamma   90.00
#
_symmetry.space_group_name_H-M   'P 1'
#
loop_
_entity.id
_entity.type
_entity.pdbx_description
1 polymer ?
#
loop_
_entity_poly.entity_id
_entity_poly.type
_entity_poly.pdbx_seq_one_letter_code
_entity_poly.pdbx_strand_id
1 'polypeptide(L)' 'MLDVKWEDVGGCKEVIEGLTEQMIYPLLFANNHPELLTPLLLPPKGVLFHGPPGCGKTLMAKAIATQVNASFLNLDIS' A
#
# COMPACT_ATOMS: atom_id res chain seq x y z
N MET A 1 10.05 -2.99 -12.89
CA MET A 1 9.20 -3.63 -11.87
C MET A 1 9.91 -3.44 -10.55
N LEU A 2 9.25 -2.94 -9.51
CA LEU A 2 9.87 -2.91 -8.18
C LEU A 2 10.11 -4.35 -7.73
N ASP A 3 11.30 -4.64 -7.21
CA ASP A 3 11.69 -5.99 -6.75
C ASP A 3 11.67 -6.06 -5.22
N VAL A 4 10.68 -5.41 -4.61
CA VAL A 4 10.49 -5.38 -3.15
C VAL A 4 9.15 -6.04 -2.84
N LYS A 5 9.16 -7.06 -1.98
CA LYS A 5 7.99 -7.82 -1.55
C LYS A 5 7.78 -7.69 -0.04
N TRP A 6 6.72 -8.30 0.48
CA TRP A 6 6.44 -8.28 1.92
C TRP A 6 7.52 -8.95 2.74
N GLU A 7 8.13 -9.99 2.18
CA GLU A 7 9.19 -10.74 2.84
C GLU A 7 10.44 -9.87 3.10
N ASP A 8 10.61 -8.78 2.34
CA ASP A 8 11.71 -7.83 2.53
C ASP A 8 11.43 -6.83 3.67
N VAL A 9 10.19 -6.75 4.15
CA VAL A 9 9.77 -5.82 5.21
C VAL A 9 9.80 -6.54 6.57
N GLY A 10 10.90 -6.33 7.31
CA GLY A 10 11.09 -6.95 8.64
C GLY A 10 10.25 -6.30 9.76
N GLY A 11 9.69 -7.13 10.64
CA GLY A 11 9.14 -6.68 11.93
C GLY A 11 7.83 -5.91 11.91
N CYS A 12 7.16 -5.80 10.75
CA CYS A 12 5.93 -5.00 10.59
C CYS A 12 4.69 -5.85 10.22
N LYS A 13 4.63 -7.12 10.62
CA LYS A 13 3.59 -8.06 10.19
C LYS A 13 2.16 -7.55 10.43
N GLU A 14 1.87 -7.05 11.63
CA GLU A 14 0.54 -6.50 11.98
C GLU A 14 0.16 -5.31 11.10
N VAL A 15 1.14 -4.44 10.79
CA VAL A 15 0.93 -3.29 9.90
C VAL A 15 0.66 -3.75 8.47
N ILE A 16 1.40 -4.76 7.98
CA ILE A 16 1.18 -5.35 6.66
C ILE A 16 -0.21 -5.97 6.57
N GLU A 17 -0.62 -6.74 7.58
CA GLU A 17 -1.96 -7.34 7.65
C GLU A 17 -3.05 -6.26 7.62
N GLY A 18 -2.95 -5.25 8.48
CA GLY A 18 -3.91 -4.14 8.52
C GLY A 18 -3.98 -3.36 7.19
N LEU A 19 -2.84 -3.07 6.55
CA LEU A 19 -2.82 -2.43 5.24
C LEU A 19 -3.41 -3.32 4.15
N THR A 20 -3.16 -4.61 4.22
CA THR A 20 -3.69 -5.57 3.25
C THR A 20 -5.21 -5.58 3.30
N GLU A 21 -5.78 -5.69 4.51
CA GLU A 21 -7.22 -5.73 4.72
C GLU A 21 -7.91 -4.40 4.40
N GLN A 22 -7.34 -3.29 4.88
CA GLN A 22 -8.03 -2.00 4.81
C GLN A 22 -7.77 -1.25 3.51
N MET A 23 -6.67 -1.54 2.81
CA MET A 23 -6.29 -0.80 1.60
C MET A 23 -6.17 -1.71 0.38
N ILE A 24 -5.42 -2.81 0.44
CA ILE A 24 -5.15 -3.63 -0.74
C ILE A 24 -6.40 -4.37 -1.22
N TYR A 25 -7.12 -5.07 -0.35
CA TYR A 25 -8.33 -5.77 -0.77
C TYR A 25 -9.39 -4.81 -1.33
N PRO A 26 -9.70 -3.66 -0.70
CA PRO A 26 -10.61 -2.69 -1.30
C PRO A 26 -10.15 -2.15 -2.65
N LEU A 27 -8.84 -1.90 -2.84
CA LEU A 27 -8.32 -1.45 -4.13
C LEU A 27 -8.46 -2.52 -5.22
N LEU A 28 -8.11 -3.77 -4.93
CA LEU A 28 -8.26 -4.87 -5.88
C LEU A 28 -9.72 -5.14 -6.21
N PHE A 29 -10.60 -5.10 -5.21
CA PHE A 29 -12.04 -5.22 -5.41
C PHE A 29 -12.58 -4.09 -6.30
N ALA A 30 -12.21 -2.84 -6.00
CA ALA A 30 -12.61 -1.67 -6.79
C ALA A 30 -12.16 -1.77 -8.26
N ASN A 31 -10.95 -2.30 -8.50
CA ASN A 31 -10.42 -2.48 -9.85
C ASN A 31 -11.14 -3.60 -10.62
N ASN A 32 -11.53 -4.68 -9.94
CA ASN A 32 -12.16 -5.84 -10.57
C ASN A 32 -13.68 -5.71 -10.71
N HIS A 33 -14.33 -4.92 -9.85
CA HIS A 33 -15.79 -4.75 -9.77
C HIS A 33 -16.20 -3.27 -9.64
N PRO A 34 -15.80 -2.40 -10.58
CA PRO A 34 -16.09 -0.97 -10.50
C PRO A 34 -17.59 -0.65 -10.46
N GLU A 35 -18.44 -1.51 -11.02
CA GLU A 35 -19.90 -1.38 -11.03
C GLU A 35 -20.56 -1.51 -9.65
N LEU A 36 -19.85 -2.10 -8.68
CA LEU A 36 -20.34 -2.32 -7.32
C LEU A 36 -19.91 -1.21 -6.36
N LEU A 37 -19.14 -0.23 -6.82
CA LEU A 37 -18.64 0.85 -5.97
C LEU A 37 -19.77 1.80 -5.56
N THR A 38 -19.90 1.97 -4.25
CA THR A 38 -20.77 2.97 -3.62
C THR A 38 -19.92 3.87 -2.73
N PRO A 39 -20.42 5.04 -2.28
CA PRO A 39 -19.67 5.90 -1.35
C PRO A 39 -19.22 5.19 -0.07
N LEU A 40 -19.92 4.13 0.35
CA LEU A 40 -19.60 3.30 1.51
C LEU A 40 -18.51 2.24 1.24
N LEU A 41 -18.24 1.92 -0.03
CA LEU A 41 -17.30 0.89 -0.47
C LEU A 41 -16.02 1.46 -1.11
N LEU A 42 -15.83 2.79 -1.04
CA LEU A 42 -14.62 3.41 -1.58
C LEU A 42 -13.40 3.03 -0.74
N PRO A 43 -12.27 2.66 -1.37
CA PRO A 43 -11.04 2.39 -0.66
C PRO A 43 -10.50 3.66 0.03
N PRO A 44 -9.62 3.52 1.04
CA PRO A 44 -8.90 4.64 1.61
C PRO A 44 -8.14 5.42 0.54
N LYS A 45 -8.17 6.75 0.63
CA LYS A 45 -7.53 7.63 -0.37
C LYS A 45 -6.01 7.72 -0.23
N GLY A 46 -5.46 7.33 0.91
CA GLY A 46 -4.03 7.40 1.16
C GLY A 46 -3.67 6.95 2.57
N VAL A 47 -2.38 6.68 2.76
CA VAL A 47 -1.78 6.25 4.02
C VAL A 47 -0.57 7.14 4.31
N LEU A 48 -0.41 7.52 5.57
CA LEU A 48 0.76 8.26 6.05
C LEU A 48 1.62 7.36 6.92
N PHE A 49 2.85 7.08 6.47
CA PHE A 49 3.85 6.41 7.30
C PHE A 49 4.64 7.46 8.10
N HIS A 50 4.58 7.39 9.43
CA HIS A 50 5.34 8.26 10.32
C HIS A 50 6.29 7.45 11.22
N GLY A 51 7.37 8.09 11.67
CA GLY A 51 8.36 7.48 12.58
C GLY A 51 9.79 7.91 12.28
N PRO A 52 10.76 7.51 13.12
CA PRO A 52 12.18 7.84 12.95
C PRO A 52 12.76 7.44 11.59
N PRO A 53 13.83 8.09 11.10
CA PRO A 53 14.52 7.65 9.89
C PRO A 53 15.04 6.22 10.05
N GLY A 54 15.02 5.43 8.97
CA GLY A 54 15.48 4.02 8.99
C GLY A 54 14.43 2.96 9.34
N CYS A 55 13.21 3.32 9.77
CA CYS A 55 12.15 2.35 10.11
C CYS A 55 11.44 1.71 8.90
N GLY A 56 12.06 1.64 7.71
CA GLY A 56 11.50 0.92 6.57
C GLY A 56 10.28 1.55 5.87
N LYS A 57 9.89 2.79 6.18
CA LYS A 57 8.71 3.47 5.59
C LYS A 57 8.71 3.46 4.04
N THR A 58 9.83 3.85 3.42
CA THR A 58 9.97 3.85 1.96
C THR A 58 9.99 2.43 1.38
N LEU A 59 10.52 1.46 2.13
CA LEU A 59 10.52 0.06 1.73
C LEU A 59 9.09 -0.50 1.71
N MET A 60 8.30 -0.19 2.74
CA MET A 60 6.87 -0.53 2.82
C MET A 60 6.09 0.05 1.62
N ALA A 61 6.30 1.32 1.28
CA ALA A 61 5.65 1.96 0.14
C ALA A 61 5.96 1.26 -1.19
N LYS A 62 7.21 0.82 -1.39
CA LYS A 62 7.61 0.04 -2.57
C LYS A 62 6.97 -1.35 -2.58
N ALA A 63 6.95 -2.05 -1.45
CA ALA A 63 6.33 -3.36 -1.32
C ALA A 63 4.81 -3.31 -1.65
N ILE A 64 4.10 -2.29 -1.14
CA ILE A 64 2.69 -2.04 -1.48
C ILE A 64 2.52 -1.92 -3.01
N ALA A 65 3.33 -1.08 -3.66
CA ALA A 65 3.21 -0.82 -5.09
C ALA A 65 3.45 -2.08 -5.93
N THR A 66 4.40 -2.94 -5.53
CA THR A 66 4.62 -4.26 -6.14
C THR A 66 3.37 -5.13 -6.05
N GLN A 67 2.69 -5.13 -4.91
CA GLN A 67 1.59 -6.04 -4.60
C GLN A 67 0.29 -5.71 -5.33
N VAL A 68 0.01 -4.43 -5.51
CA VAL A 68 -1.14 -3.97 -6.34
C VAL A 68 -0.78 -3.79 -7.81
N ASN A 69 0.46 -4.13 -8.22
CA ASN A 69 0.98 -3.91 -9.56
C ASN A 69 0.75 -2.46 -10.06
N ALA A 70 0.99 -1.48 -9.19
CA ALA A 70 0.75 -0.07 -9.46
C ALA A 70 2.04 0.66 -9.89
N SER A 71 1.86 1.75 -10.63
CA SER A 71 2.95 2.68 -10.94
C SER A 71 3.42 3.39 -9.66
N PHE A 72 4.72 3.28 -9.34
CA PHE A 72 5.32 3.96 -8.19
C PHE A 72 5.96 5.28 -8.62
N LEU A 73 5.47 6.40 -8.07
CA LEU A 73 6.02 7.73 -8.30
C LEU A 73 6.66 8.24 -7.01
N ASN A 74 7.98 8.42 -7.01
CA ASN A 74 8.67 9.09 -5.91
C ASN A 74 8.73 10.59 -6.17
N LEU A 75 8.15 11.38 -5.28
CA LEU A 75 8.17 12.84 -5.34
C LEU A 75 8.96 13.37 -4.16
N ASP A 76 10.18 13.80 -4.42
CA ASP A 76 11.02 14.46 -3.43
C ASP A 76 10.86 15.97 -3.59
N ILE A 77 10.42 16.64 -2.53
CA ILE A 77 10.36 18.10 -2.47
C ILE A 77 11.74 18.57 -2.02
N SER A 78 12.67 18.65 -2.97
CA SER A 78 14.01 19.23 -2.75
C SER A 78 13.98 20.74 -2.89
#